data_AF-A0A9P5ZAU1-F1
#
_entry.id   AF-A0A9P5ZAU1-F1
#
_cell.length_a   1.000
_cell.length_b   1.000
_cell.length_c   1.000
_cell.angle_alpha   90.00
_cell.angle_beta   90.00
_cell.angle_gamma   90.00
#
_symmetry.space_group_name_H-M   'P 1'
#
loop_
_entity.id
_entity.type
_entity.pdbx_description
1 polymer ?
#
loop_
_entity_poly.entity_id
_entity_poly.type
_entity_poly.pdbx_seq_one_letter_code
_entity_poly.pdbx_strand_id
1 'polypeptide(L)'
;MSTIPQSTTPSWPSLYNPAVEILHIEHNEPVQEEGTYLYRAEDVFKFTLYWTLIFYTPLFLACGSYAFWNYAFPPSRLVVHDTQNPESYELSSINPNTTPIPPTKPPKPNERRSRVAFALIVLFTFLALSVAGAVIGSAIVGFVAFGLYKAGNFNMSTWIPFLLAVMQVVIGLLSIWPSIVEII
;
A
#
# COMPACT_ATOMS: atom_id res chain seq x y z
N MET A 1 50.25 -1.73 -3.50
CA MET A 1 49.53 -0.44 -3.60
C MET A 1 48.05 -0.79 -3.76
N SER A 2 47.34 -0.97 -2.64
CA SER A 2 45.95 -1.43 -2.63
C SER A 2 45.04 -0.28 -3.07
N THR A 3 44.54 -0.38 -4.28
CA THR A 3 43.48 0.49 -4.79
C THR A 3 42.23 0.21 -3.96
N ILE A 4 41.90 1.12 -3.04
CA ILE A 4 40.58 1.17 -2.40
C ILE A 4 39.55 1.17 -3.53
N PRO A 5 38.69 0.14 -3.67
CA PRO A 5 37.70 0.12 -4.74
C PRO A 5 36.84 1.38 -4.59
N GLN A 6 36.80 2.18 -5.66
CA GLN A 6 36.07 3.43 -5.64
C GLN A 6 34.62 3.16 -5.27
N SER A 7 34.11 3.93 -4.30
CA SER A 7 32.72 3.98 -3.84
C SER A 7 31.79 4.36 -4.99
N THR A 8 31.60 3.43 -5.92
CA THR A 8 30.69 3.57 -7.05
C THR A 8 29.28 3.32 -6.52
N THR A 9 28.37 4.21 -6.89
CA THR A 9 26.95 4.08 -6.52
C THR A 9 26.35 2.99 -7.38
N PRO A 10 25.89 1.86 -6.82
CA PRO A 10 25.25 0.85 -7.64
C PRO A 10 23.88 1.35 -8.12
N SER A 11 23.54 1.08 -9.37
CA SER A 11 22.21 1.37 -9.92
C SER A 11 21.20 0.36 -9.39
N TRP A 12 20.09 0.83 -8.83
CA TRP A 12 19.00 -0.06 -8.44
C TRP A 12 18.50 -0.89 -9.64
N PRO A 13 18.16 -2.18 -9.49
CA PRO A 13 18.15 -2.97 -8.24
C PRO A 13 19.48 -3.67 -7.87
N SER A 14 20.47 -3.64 -8.76
CA SER A 14 21.80 -4.30 -8.63
C SER A 14 21.80 -5.62 -7.86
N LEU A 15 20.82 -6.50 -8.12
CA LEU A 15 20.79 -7.85 -7.59
C LEU A 15 21.71 -8.71 -8.46
N TYR A 16 22.83 -9.15 -7.89
CA TYR A 16 23.75 -10.10 -8.52
C TYR A 16 23.32 -11.53 -8.25
N ASN A 17 23.91 -12.52 -8.92
CA ASN A 17 23.55 -13.93 -8.74
C ASN A 17 23.78 -14.39 -7.29
N PRO A 18 22.77 -14.82 -6.52
CA PRO A 18 22.95 -15.18 -5.11
C PRO A 18 23.78 -16.46 -4.92
N ALA A 19 23.94 -17.26 -5.98
CA ALA A 19 24.75 -18.48 -5.93
C ALA A 19 26.23 -18.22 -5.61
N VAL A 20 26.75 -17.04 -5.95
CA VAL A 20 28.14 -16.68 -5.63
C VAL A 20 28.37 -16.54 -4.13
N GLU A 21 27.38 -16.00 -3.40
CA GLU A 21 27.46 -15.78 -1.96
C GLU A 21 27.16 -17.06 -1.16
N ILE A 22 26.38 -17.99 -1.70
CA ILE A 22 25.95 -19.23 -1.01
C ILE A 22 26.90 -20.40 -1.29
N LEU A 23 27.38 -20.57 -2.52
CA LEU A 23 28.09 -21.79 -2.94
C LEU A 23 29.62 -21.67 -2.88
N HIS A 24 30.19 -20.46 -2.91
CA HIS A 24 31.64 -20.25 -3.01
C HIS A 24 32.26 -19.65 -1.75
N ILE A 25 31.77 -20.06 -0.57
CA ILE A 25 32.14 -19.48 0.74
C ILE A 25 33.50 -19.99 1.25
N GLU A 26 33.88 -21.24 0.93
CA GLU A 26 34.89 -21.94 1.73
C GLU A 26 36.34 -21.49 1.50
N HIS A 27 36.65 -20.71 0.46
CA HIS A 27 38.04 -20.33 0.12
C HIS A 27 38.22 -18.93 -0.50
N ASN A 28 37.19 -18.08 -0.48
CA ASN A 28 37.24 -16.75 -1.11
C ASN A 28 37.27 -15.61 -0.08
N GLU A 29 37.73 -14.44 -0.52
CA GLU A 29 37.71 -13.24 0.30
C GLU A 29 36.27 -12.83 0.68
N PRO A 30 36.07 -12.14 1.82
CA PRO A 30 34.75 -11.68 2.27
C PRO A 30 34.02 -10.75 1.28
N VAL A 31 34.77 -10.12 0.37
CA VAL A 31 34.24 -9.29 -0.72
C VAL A 31 34.43 -10.06 -2.01
N GLN A 32 33.32 -10.38 -2.68
CA GLN A 32 33.35 -11.10 -3.94
C GLN A 32 33.45 -10.11 -5.11
N GLU A 33 34.25 -10.42 -6.13
CA GLU A 33 34.41 -9.54 -7.31
C GLU A 33 33.10 -9.37 -8.11
N GLU A 34 32.22 -10.37 -8.07
CA GLU A 34 30.89 -10.33 -8.71
C GLU A 34 29.80 -9.75 -7.79
N GLY A 35 30.13 -9.53 -6.51
CA GLY A 35 29.22 -9.02 -5.49
C GLY A 35 29.07 -7.50 -5.54
N THR A 36 27.83 -7.02 -5.41
CA THR A 36 27.56 -5.57 -5.31
C THR A 36 27.15 -5.20 -3.88
N TYR A 37 27.82 -4.21 -3.30
CA TYR A 37 27.66 -3.82 -1.90
C TYR A 37 27.24 -2.36 -1.72
N LEU A 38 26.58 -2.08 -0.60
CA LEU A 38 26.05 -0.79 -0.21
C LEU A 38 26.84 -0.23 0.97
N TYR A 39 27.38 0.97 0.79
CA TYR A 39 28.22 1.64 1.80
C TYR A 39 27.58 2.90 2.36
N ARG A 40 26.67 3.52 1.61
CA ARG A 40 26.05 4.80 1.98
C ARG A 40 24.65 4.56 2.49
N ALA A 41 24.31 5.20 3.61
CA ALA A 41 22.99 5.10 4.23
C ALA A 41 21.86 5.49 3.26
N GLU A 42 22.10 6.48 2.39
CA GLU A 42 21.15 6.92 1.38
C GLU A 42 20.80 5.81 0.39
N ASP A 43 21.78 5.03 -0.05
CA ASP A 43 21.56 3.94 -1.00
C ASP A 43 20.84 2.78 -0.30
N VAL A 44 21.23 2.47 0.94
CA VAL A 44 20.53 1.46 1.75
C VAL A 44 19.06 1.82 1.91
N PHE A 45 18.74 3.08 2.25
CA PHE A 45 17.37 3.54 2.38
C PHE A 45 16.60 3.49 1.05
N LYS A 46 17.20 3.93 -0.06
CA LYS A 46 16.55 3.87 -1.38
C LYS A 46 16.22 2.43 -1.78
N PHE A 47 17.16 1.51 -1.56
CA PHE A 47 16.96 0.10 -1.86
C PHE A 47 15.89 -0.52 -0.97
N THR A 48 15.90 -0.27 0.35
CA THR A 48 14.86 -0.78 1.24
C THR A 48 13.50 -0.18 0.91
N LEU A 49 13.44 1.11 0.59
CA LEU A 49 12.21 1.80 0.21
C LEU A 49 11.61 1.20 -1.06
N TYR A 50 12.38 1.07 -2.13
CA TYR A 50 11.87 0.55 -3.40
C TYR A 50 11.40 -0.89 -3.29
N TRP A 51 12.17 -1.75 -2.63
CA TRP A 51 11.74 -3.12 -2.39
C TRP A 51 10.49 -3.19 -1.51
N THR A 52 10.43 -2.39 -0.44
CA THR A 52 9.25 -2.33 0.43
C THR A 52 8.03 -1.87 -0.36
N LEU A 53 8.15 -0.83 -1.20
CA LEU A 53 7.06 -0.33 -2.03
C LEU A 53 6.57 -1.41 -3.01
N ILE A 54 7.49 -2.09 -3.69
CA ILE A 54 7.17 -3.18 -4.64
C ILE A 54 6.38 -4.30 -3.98
N PHE A 55 6.71 -4.70 -2.75
CA PHE A 55 5.98 -5.77 -2.07
C PHE A 55 4.73 -5.28 -1.33
N TYR A 56 4.75 -4.06 -0.79
CA TYR A 56 3.68 -3.54 0.07
C TYR A 56 2.53 -2.91 -0.74
N THR A 57 2.83 -2.19 -1.82
CA THR A 57 1.81 -1.49 -2.63
C THR A 57 0.83 -2.42 -3.32
N PRO A 58 1.23 -3.53 -3.96
CA PRO A 58 0.28 -4.44 -4.59
C PRO A 58 -0.73 -5.06 -3.60
N LEU A 59 -0.31 -5.36 -2.37
CA LEU A 59 -1.21 -5.89 -1.33
C LEU A 59 -2.28 -4.87 -0.94
N PHE A 60 -1.88 -3.62 -0.72
CA PHE A 60 -2.82 -2.53 -0.42
C PHE A 60 -3.70 -2.17 -1.61
N LEU A 61 -3.15 -2.24 -2.83
CA LEU A 61 -3.92 -2.04 -4.06
C LEU A 61 -4.97 -3.14 -4.24
N ALA A 62 -4.63 -4.40 -3.96
CA ALA A 62 -5.58 -5.51 -4.00
C ALA A 62 -6.72 -5.30 -2.98
N CYS A 63 -6.39 -4.91 -1.74
CA CYS A 63 -7.40 -4.62 -0.72
C CYS A 63 -8.27 -3.40 -1.09
N GLY A 64 -7.65 -2.31 -1.54
CA GLY A 64 -8.36 -1.09 -1.95
C GLY A 64 -9.23 -1.30 -3.19
N SER A 65 -8.77 -2.09 -4.17
CA SER A 65 -9.57 -2.43 -5.36
C SER A 65 -10.75 -3.34 -5.01
N TYR A 66 -10.58 -4.30 -4.10
CA TYR A 66 -11.68 -5.11 -3.59
C TYR A 66 -12.74 -4.24 -2.88
N ALA A 67 -12.32 -3.34 -2.00
CA ALA A 67 -13.22 -2.40 -1.33
C ALA A 67 -13.93 -1.49 -2.34
N PHE A 68 -13.19 -0.94 -3.31
CA PHE A 68 -13.75 -0.11 -4.38
C PHE A 68 -14.86 -0.85 -5.14
N TRP A 69 -14.60 -2.09 -5.56
CA TRP A 69 -15.56 -2.91 -6.29
C TRP A 69 -16.83 -3.16 -5.47
N ASN A 70 -16.67 -3.49 -4.19
CA ASN A 70 -17.77 -3.71 -3.27
C ASN A 70 -18.65 -2.46 -3.05
N TYR A 71 -18.06 -1.27 -2.97
CA TYR A 71 -18.81 -0.01 -2.81
C TYR A 71 -19.42 0.53 -4.11
N ALA A 72 -18.76 0.29 -5.25
CA ALA A 72 -19.24 0.75 -6.55
C ALA A 72 -20.45 -0.04 -7.05
N PHE A 73 -20.56 -1.32 -6.68
CA PHE A 73 -21.62 -2.23 -7.12
C PHE A 73 -22.29 -2.97 -5.95
N PRO A 74 -22.97 -2.27 -5.03
CA PRO A 74 -23.71 -2.97 -3.98
C PRO A 74 -24.83 -3.81 -4.61
N PRO A 75 -25.10 -5.03 -4.11
CA PRO A 75 -26.25 -5.80 -4.57
C PRO A 75 -27.51 -4.95 -4.37
N SER A 76 -28.33 -4.86 -5.43
CA SER A 76 -29.58 -4.11 -5.39
C SER A 76 -30.34 -4.53 -4.15
N ARG A 77 -30.52 -3.61 -3.19
CA ARG A 77 -31.49 -3.82 -2.13
C ARG A 77 -32.80 -4.03 -2.86
N LEU A 78 -33.37 -5.23 -2.73
CA LEU A 78 -34.78 -5.44 -3.01
C LEU A 78 -35.50 -4.40 -2.16
N VAL A 79 -35.90 -3.31 -2.81
CA VAL A 79 -36.85 -2.37 -2.26
C VAL A 79 -38.12 -3.19 -2.19
N VAL A 80 -38.37 -3.82 -1.03
CA VAL A 80 -39.72 -4.21 -0.67
C VAL A 80 -40.47 -2.90 -0.70
N HIS A 81 -41.22 -2.69 -1.78
CA HIS A 81 -42.12 -1.58 -1.93
C HIS A 81 -43.18 -1.80 -0.87
N ASP A 82 -42.94 -1.30 0.34
CA ASP A 82 -43.94 -1.32 1.38
C ASP A 82 -45.12 -0.53 0.82
N THR A 83 -46.19 -1.26 0.57
CA THR A 83 -47.40 -0.74 -0.09
C THR A 83 -48.26 -0.09 0.99
N GLN A 84 -47.65 0.78 1.80
CA GLN A 84 -48.31 1.54 2.85
C GLN A 84 -47.66 2.93 2.93
N ASN A 85 -48.03 3.81 2.00
CA ASN A 85 -48.78 5.02 2.30
C ASN A 85 -48.69 6.02 1.11
N PRO A 86 -49.67 6.05 0.19
CA PRO A 86 -49.77 7.08 -0.83
C PRO A 86 -50.25 8.44 -0.32
N GLU A 87 -50.40 8.68 0.98
CA GLU A 87 -51.09 9.87 1.49
C GLU A 87 -50.22 10.78 2.35
N SER A 88 -49.25 11.43 1.72
CA SER A 88 -48.72 12.70 2.22
C SER A 88 -48.38 13.66 1.08
N TYR A 89 -49.28 13.74 0.08
CA TYR A 89 -49.53 15.02 -0.55
C TYR A 89 -50.38 15.80 0.45
N GLU A 90 -49.79 16.77 1.15
CA GLU A 90 -50.61 17.79 1.83
C GLU A 90 -51.49 18.43 0.76
N LEU A 91 -52.79 18.16 0.85
CA LEU A 91 -53.82 18.75 0.02
C LEU A 91 -53.78 20.26 0.29
N SER A 92 -53.07 21.00 -0.57
CA SER A 92 -53.13 22.46 -0.58
C SER A 92 -54.60 22.84 -0.70
N SER A 93 -55.13 23.52 0.30
CA SER A 93 -56.49 24.04 0.27
C SER A 93 -56.66 24.87 -1.00
N ILE A 94 -57.67 24.51 -1.81
CA ILE A 94 -57.99 25.20 -3.06
C ILE A 94 -58.44 26.61 -2.68
N ASN A 95 -57.50 27.55 -2.73
CA ASN A 95 -57.80 28.98 -2.74
C ASN A 95 -58.07 29.38 -4.20
N PRO A 96 -59.28 29.83 -4.57
CA PRO A 96 -59.62 30.12 -5.97
C PRO A 96 -58.85 31.30 -6.60
N ASN A 97 -57.96 31.96 -5.85
CA ASN A 97 -57.23 33.14 -6.31
C ASN A 97 -55.71 32.95 -6.52
N THR A 98 -55.20 31.72 -6.56
CA THR A 98 -53.76 31.48 -6.72
C THR A 98 -53.44 30.75 -8.03
N THR A 99 -52.56 31.34 -8.84
CA THR A 99 -52.04 30.74 -10.07
C THR A 99 -51.34 29.41 -9.79
N PRO A 100 -51.49 28.36 -10.65
CA PRO A 100 -50.86 27.07 -10.41
C PRO A 100 -49.35 27.20 -10.59
N ILE A 101 -48.59 27.15 -9.49
CA ILE A 101 -47.14 27.01 -9.55
C ILE A 101 -46.85 25.51 -9.79
N PRO A 102 -46.08 25.13 -10.82
CA PRO A 102 -45.74 23.73 -11.06
C PRO A 102 -44.88 23.20 -9.89
N PRO A 103 -45.11 21.95 -9.43
CA PRO A 103 -44.33 21.36 -8.36
C PRO A 103 -42.88 21.16 -8.83
N THR A 104 -41.98 22.00 -8.34
CA THR A 104 -40.53 21.86 -8.52
C THR A 104 -40.09 20.60 -7.77
N LYS A 105 -39.97 19.47 -8.48
CA LYS A 105 -39.39 18.25 -7.92
C LYS A 105 -37.99 18.61 -7.36
N PRO A 106 -37.68 18.32 -6.08
CA PRO A 106 -36.34 18.56 -5.58
C PRO A 106 -35.34 17.77 -6.42
N PRO A 107 -34.15 18.32 -6.70
CA PRO A 107 -33.15 17.63 -7.50
C PRO A 107 -32.80 16.32 -6.78
N LYS A 108 -33.17 15.18 -7.37
CA LYS A 108 -32.76 13.86 -6.88
C LYS A 108 -31.23 13.86 -6.85
N PRO A 109 -30.59 13.76 -5.66
CA PRO A 109 -29.14 13.58 -5.63
C PRO A 109 -28.81 12.29 -6.39
N ASN A 110 -27.93 12.37 -7.37
CA ASN A 110 -27.48 11.22 -8.15
C ASN A 110 -26.73 10.25 -7.24
N GLU A 111 -27.47 9.35 -6.60
CA GLU A 111 -27.01 8.42 -5.58
C GLU A 111 -25.85 7.54 -6.06
N ARG A 112 -25.83 7.22 -7.36
CA ARG A 112 -24.75 6.46 -8.00
C ARG A 112 -23.43 7.22 -8.08
N ARG A 113 -23.46 8.55 -8.28
CA ARG A 113 -22.24 9.39 -8.39
C ARG A 113 -21.56 9.56 -7.03
N SER A 114 -22.35 9.66 -5.96
CA SER A 114 -21.85 9.75 -4.58
C SER A 114 -21.10 8.47 -4.17
N ARG A 115 -21.60 7.30 -4.57
CA ARG A 115 -21.00 5.98 -4.25
C ARG A 115 -19.63 5.78 -4.89
N VAL A 116 -19.50 6.12 -6.18
CA VAL A 116 -18.20 6.04 -6.87
C VAL A 116 -17.20 7.02 -6.28
N ALA A 117 -17.63 8.24 -5.92
CA ALA A 117 -16.77 9.20 -5.25
C ALA A 117 -16.26 8.67 -3.90
N PHE A 118 -17.14 8.07 -3.10
CA PHE A 118 -16.76 7.43 -1.84
C PHE A 118 -15.79 6.26 -2.05
N ALA A 119 -16.07 5.38 -3.03
CA ALA A 119 -15.20 4.26 -3.35
C ALA A 119 -13.80 4.72 -3.79
N LEU A 120 -13.69 5.80 -4.57
CA LEU A 120 -12.41 6.39 -4.95
C LEU A 120 -11.64 6.93 -3.75
N ILE A 121 -12.32 7.61 -2.81
CA ILE A 121 -11.68 8.09 -1.57
C ILE A 121 -11.07 6.91 -0.80
N VAL A 122 -11.81 5.81 -0.67
CA VAL A 122 -11.32 4.58 -0.02
C VAL A 122 -10.09 4.04 -0.76
N LEU A 123 -10.12 3.95 -2.08
CA LEU A 123 -8.95 3.49 -2.85
C LEU A 123 -7.72 4.38 -2.60
N PHE A 124 -7.90 5.71 -2.65
CA PHE A 124 -6.82 6.65 -2.40
C PHE A 124 -6.29 6.60 -0.96
N THR A 125 -7.14 6.33 0.03
CA THR A 125 -6.68 6.18 1.42
C THR A 125 -5.83 4.91 1.57
N PHE A 126 -6.21 3.79 0.97
CA PHE A 126 -5.37 2.58 0.94
C PHE A 126 -4.02 2.83 0.27
N LEU A 127 -3.99 3.56 -0.85
CA LEU A 127 -2.74 3.91 -1.53
C LEU A 127 -1.87 4.84 -0.68
N ALA A 128 -2.45 5.87 -0.07
CA ALA A 128 -1.73 6.79 0.81
C ALA A 128 -1.15 6.06 2.04
N LEU A 129 -1.94 5.18 2.67
CA LEU A 129 -1.49 4.36 3.79
C LEU A 129 -0.40 3.38 3.39
N SER A 130 -0.46 2.82 2.18
CA SER A 130 0.59 1.96 1.65
C SER A 130 1.92 2.72 1.50
N VAL A 131 1.90 3.89 0.86
CA VAL A 131 3.10 4.71 0.67
C VAL A 131 3.65 5.18 2.01
N ALA A 132 2.79 5.66 2.91
CA ALA A 132 3.21 6.09 4.25
C ALA A 132 3.82 4.92 5.05
N GLY A 133 3.16 3.76 5.06
CA GLY A 133 3.66 2.56 5.73
C GLY A 133 4.97 2.06 5.13
N ALA A 134 5.12 2.10 3.80
CA ALA A 134 6.35 1.72 3.12
C ALA A 134 7.51 2.66 3.47
N VAL A 135 7.29 3.98 3.50
CA VAL A 135 8.31 4.98 3.85
C VAL A 135 8.74 4.83 5.31
N ILE A 136 7.78 4.70 6.23
CA ILE A 136 8.09 4.57 7.67
C ILE A 136 8.79 3.23 7.93
N GLY A 137 8.25 2.13 7.39
CA GLY A 137 8.83 0.80 7.54
C GLY A 137 10.23 0.70 6.96
N SER A 138 10.44 1.21 5.74
CA SER A 138 11.75 1.18 5.09
C SER A 138 12.78 2.09 5.75
N ALA A 139 12.35 3.21 6.34
CA ALA A 139 13.23 4.08 7.11
C ALA A 139 13.74 3.36 8.36
N ILE A 140 12.82 2.83 9.18
CA ILE A 140 13.19 2.13 10.41
C ILE A 140 14.10 0.93 10.09
N VAL A 141 13.66 0.06 9.20
CA VAL A 141 14.40 -1.17 8.87
C VAL A 141 15.73 -0.86 8.17
N GLY A 142 15.75 0.10 7.24
CA GLY A 142 16.95 0.49 6.52
C GLY A 142 18.02 1.14 7.39
N PHE A 143 17.64 2.06 8.29
CA PHE A 143 18.61 2.69 9.20
C PHE A 143 19.11 1.73 10.28
N VAL A 144 18.23 0.86 10.82
CA VAL A 144 18.64 -0.19 11.76
C VAL A 144 19.64 -1.14 11.10
N ALA A 145 19.34 -1.61 9.88
CA ALA A 145 20.24 -2.48 9.15
C ALA A 145 21.58 -1.79 8.83
N PHE A 146 21.55 -0.54 8.37
CA PHE A 146 22.78 0.22 8.12
C PHE A 146 23.65 0.36 9.38
N GLY A 147 23.03 0.71 10.52
CA GLY A 147 23.71 0.81 11.80
C GLY A 147 24.36 -0.52 12.23
N LEU A 148 23.64 -1.63 12.07
CA LEU A 148 24.13 -2.97 12.41
C LEU A 148 25.36 -3.35 11.57
N TYR A 149 25.30 -3.17 10.26
CA TYR A 149 26.42 -3.51 9.36
C TYR A 149 27.63 -2.60 9.59
N LYS A 150 27.40 -1.31 9.85
CA LYS A 150 28.45 -0.36 10.20
C LYS A 150 29.13 -0.71 11.53
N ALA A 151 28.36 -1.12 12.54
CA ALA A 151 28.89 -1.55 13.83
C ALA A 151 29.68 -2.86 13.74
N GLY A 152 29.24 -3.78 12.88
CA GLY A 152 29.93 -5.04 12.60
C GLY A 152 31.15 -4.92 11.68
N ASN A 153 31.43 -3.72 11.14
CA ASN A 153 32.44 -3.50 10.11
C ASN A 153 32.27 -4.46 8.90
N PHE A 154 31.02 -4.74 8.54
CA PHE A 154 30.65 -5.66 7.46
C PHE A 154 30.17 -4.90 6.22
N ASN A 155 30.43 -5.46 5.04
CA ASN A 155 29.89 -4.96 3.78
C ASN A 155 28.43 -5.40 3.65
N MET A 156 27.51 -4.47 3.37
CA MET A 156 26.10 -4.80 3.18
C MET A 156 25.83 -5.19 1.73
N SER A 157 25.40 -6.43 1.47
CA SER A 157 24.97 -6.87 0.14
C SER A 157 23.66 -6.18 -0.30
N THR A 158 23.48 -5.97 -1.60
CA THR A 158 22.22 -5.48 -2.20
C THR A 158 21.04 -6.45 -2.00
N TRP A 159 21.30 -7.70 -1.65
CA TRP A 159 20.28 -8.69 -1.24
C TRP A 159 19.66 -8.39 0.13
N ILE A 160 20.39 -7.71 1.01
CA ILE A 160 19.92 -7.45 2.38
C ILE A 160 18.66 -6.58 2.38
N PRO A 161 18.62 -5.41 1.70
CA PRO A 161 17.39 -4.64 1.56
C PRO A 161 16.20 -5.40 0.98
N PHE A 162 16.45 -6.29 0.02
CA PHE A 162 15.42 -7.12 -0.61
C PHE A 162 14.81 -8.09 0.40
N LEU A 163 15.64 -8.87 1.10
CA LEU A 163 15.19 -9.82 2.11
C LEU A 163 14.46 -9.13 3.27
N LEU A 164 14.96 -7.97 3.70
CA LEU A 164 14.31 -7.17 4.73
C LEU A 164 12.90 -6.71 4.31
N ALA A 165 12.71 -6.31 3.05
CA ALA A 165 11.40 -5.95 2.53
C ALA A 165 10.44 -7.16 2.49
N VAL A 166 10.93 -8.34 2.06
CA VAL A 166 10.13 -9.58 2.09
C VAL A 166 9.72 -9.91 3.52
N MET A 167 10.66 -9.88 4.46
CA MET A 167 10.40 -10.13 5.88
C MET A 167 9.39 -9.13 6.44
N GLN A 168 9.53 -7.84 6.13
CA GLN A 168 8.59 -6.80 6.55
C GLN A 168 7.16 -7.11 6.13
N VAL A 169 6.96 -7.55 4.88
CA VAL A 169 5.63 -7.91 4.37
C VAL A 169 5.10 -9.18 5.02
N VAL A 170 5.93 -10.21 5.16
CA VAL A 170 5.53 -11.47 5.83
C VAL A 170 5.14 -11.22 7.28
N ILE A 171 5.92 -10.41 8.01
CA ILE A 171 5.59 -10.02 9.39
C ILE A 171 4.27 -9.26 9.43
N GLY A 172 4.05 -8.34 8.49
CA GLY A 172 2.78 -7.64 8.34
C GLY A 172 1.60 -8.58 8.13
N LEU A 173 1.74 -9.59 7.26
CA LEU A 173 0.72 -10.61 7.01
C LEU A 173 0.46 -11.50 8.23
N LEU A 174 1.52 -11.93 8.93
CA LEU A 174 1.40 -12.72 10.16
C LEU A 174 0.76 -11.93 11.30
N SER A 175 0.97 -10.61 11.34
CA SER A 175 0.39 -9.73 12.35
C SER A 175 -1.12 -9.54 12.22
N ILE A 176 -1.71 -9.92 11.07
CA ILE A 176 -3.16 -9.91 10.87
C ILE A 176 -3.82 -11.12 11.57
N TRP A 177 -3.07 -12.19 11.81
CA TRP A 177 -3.61 -13.44 12.33
C TRP A 177 -4.25 -13.34 13.73
N PRO A 178 -3.65 -12.64 14.74
CA PRO A 178 -4.28 -12.45 16.05
C PRO A 178 -5.66 -11.78 15.96
N SER A 179 -5.80 -10.79 15.08
CA SER A 179 -7.09 -10.11 14.85
C SER A 179 -8.17 -11.04 14.31
N ILE A 180 -7.79 -12.08 13.54
CA ILE A 180 -8.74 -13.08 13.03
C ILE A 180 -9.16 -14.03 14.16
N VAL A 181 -8.23 -14.44 15.02
CA VAL A 181 -8.52 -15.33 16.14
C VAL A 181 -9.40 -14.65 17.19
N GLU A 182 -9.25 -13.35 17.42
CA GLU A 182 -10.11 -12.59 18.34
C GLU A 182 -11.54 -12.36 17.82
N ILE A 183 -11.76 -12.51 16.51
CA ILE A 183 -13.06 -12.31 15.87
C ILE A 183 -13.93 -13.58 15.87
N ILE A 184 -13.31 -14.76 15.93
CA ILE A 184 -13.99 -16.08 15.94
C ILE A 184 -14.35 -16.47 17.37
#